data_AF-A0A9E3YW53-F1
#
_entry.id   AF-A0A9E3YW53-F1
#
_cell.length_a   1.000
_cell.length_b   1.000
_cell.length_c   1.000
_cell.angle_alpha   90.00
_cell.angle_beta   90.00
_cell.angle_gamma   90.00
#
_symmetry.space_group_name_H-M   'P 1'
#
loop_
_entity.id
_entity.type
_entity.pdbx_description
1 polymer ?
#
loop_
_entity_poly.entity_id
_entity_poly.type
_entity_poly.pdbx_seq_one_letter_code
_entity_poly.pdbx_strand_id
1 'polypeptide(L)'
;MQIKISSLVIASLLALASLFVQADEYTEAKQVFEDAGESGAFFSNSYGYALFPTIGKAGIGIGGAHGSGRVYVGGEHVGNTTMNQLSIGLQLGGQAYSQIIFFQDQRAFDDFSSGNFEFS
;
A
#
# COMPACT_ATOMS: atom_id res chain seq x y z
N MET A 1 44.59 -14.84 -20.63
CA MET A 1 43.17 -14.47 -20.49
C MET A 1 43.10 -12.94 -20.40
N GLN A 2 42.85 -12.24 -21.51
CA GLN A 2 42.82 -10.77 -21.55
C GLN A 2 41.40 -10.30 -21.22
N ILE A 3 41.12 -10.00 -19.95
CA ILE A 3 39.84 -9.40 -19.55
C ILE A 3 39.81 -8.00 -20.17
N LYS A 4 38.95 -7.79 -21.17
CA LYS A 4 38.81 -6.51 -21.88
C LYS A 4 38.23 -5.47 -20.91
N ILE A 5 38.89 -4.33 -20.78
CA ILE A 5 38.50 -3.21 -19.89
C ILE A 5 37.03 -2.80 -20.09
N SER A 6 36.52 -2.88 -21.33
CA SER A 6 35.11 -2.62 -21.66
C SER A 6 34.12 -3.52 -20.93
N SER A 7 34.46 -4.78 -20.67
CA SER A 7 33.60 -5.71 -19.92
C SER A 7 33.56 -5.39 -18.43
N LEU A 8 34.63 -4.80 -17.89
CA LEU A 8 34.68 -4.38 -16.49
C LEU A 8 33.85 -3.11 -16.26
N VAL A 9 33.85 -2.18 -17.23
CA VAL A 9 33.04 -0.95 -17.18
C VAL A 9 31.54 -1.27 -17.28
N ILE A 10 31.15 -2.22 -18.13
CA ILE A 10 29.74 -2.64 -18.25
C ILE A 10 29.28 -3.33 -16.96
N ALA A 11 30.10 -4.22 -16.40
CA ALA A 11 29.79 -4.87 -15.12
C ALA A 11 29.69 -3.86 -13.96
N SER A 12 30.55 -2.83 -13.93
CA SER A 12 30.46 -1.78 -12.92
C SER A 12 29.23 -0.89 -13.09
N LEU A 13 28.80 -0.61 -14.32
CA LEU A 13 27.56 0.16 -14.57
C LEU A 13 26.30 -0.63 -14.16
N LEU A 14 26.24 -1.93 -14.45
CA LEU A 14 25.12 -2.77 -14.00
C LEU A 14 25.06 -2.88 -12.47
N ALA A 15 26.21 -3.01 -11.79
CA ALA A 15 26.26 -3.06 -10.33
C ALA A 15 25.84 -1.74 -9.66
N LEU A 16 26.13 -0.60 -10.29
CA LEU A 16 25.70 0.71 -9.81
C LEU A 16 24.19 0.91 -9.98
N ALA A 17 23.59 0.40 -11.06
CA ALA A 17 22.16 0.48 -11.32
C ALA A 17 21.32 -0.26 -10.27
N SER A 18 21.79 -1.41 -9.78
CA SER A 18 21.11 -2.20 -8.74
C SER A 18 20.99 -1.50 -7.38
N LEU A 19 21.76 -0.45 -7.12
CA LEU A 19 21.66 0.34 -5.89
C LEU A 19 20.53 1.40 -5.95
N PHE A 20 20.01 1.71 -7.14
CA PHE A 20 18.97 2.71 -7.34
C PHE A 20 17.55 2.12 -7.41
N VAL A 21 17.41 0.79 -7.33
CA VAL A 21 16.11 0.10 -7.45
C VAL A 21 15.66 -0.38 -6.07
N GLN A 22 15.22 0.56 -5.24
CA GLN A 22 14.52 0.29 -3.99
C GLN A 22 13.31 1.23 -3.96
N ALA A 23 12.16 0.77 -4.44
CA ALA A 23 10.94 1.54 -4.35
C ALA A 23 10.32 1.34 -2.96
N ASP A 24 9.76 2.42 -2.41
CA ASP A 24 9.00 2.40 -1.15
C ASP A 24 7.73 1.55 -1.37
N GLU A 25 7.38 0.67 -0.42
CA GLU A 25 6.20 -0.21 -0.47
C GLU A 25 4.91 0.58 -0.73
N TYR A 26 4.83 1.82 -0.24
CA TYR A 26 3.70 2.71 -0.46
C TYR A 26 3.63 3.21 -1.89
N THR A 27 4.79 3.48 -2.51
CA THR A 27 4.87 3.92 -3.90
C THR A 27 4.45 2.79 -4.83
N GLU A 28 4.94 1.57 -4.57
CA GLU A 28 4.55 0.39 -5.35
C GLU A 28 3.04 0.10 -5.21
N ALA A 29 2.52 0.06 -3.98
CA ALA A 29 1.10 -0.21 -3.74
C ALA A 29 0.22 0.87 -4.37
N LYS A 30 0.60 2.16 -4.26
CA LYS A 30 -0.11 3.26 -4.91
C LYS A 30 -0.16 3.06 -6.42
N GLN A 31 0.96 2.72 -7.04
CA GLN A 31 1.03 2.49 -8.48
C GLN A 31 0.11 1.36 -8.94
N VAL A 32 0.03 0.26 -8.18
CA VAL A 32 -0.92 -0.83 -8.48
C VAL A 32 -2.36 -0.30 -8.53
N PHE A 33 -2.78 0.54 -7.58
CA PHE A 33 -4.14 1.09 -7.55
C PHE A 33 -4.37 2.18 -8.61
N GLU A 34 -3.34 2.95 -8.97
CA GLU A 34 -3.41 3.92 -10.06
C GLU A 34 -3.59 3.24 -11.42
N ASP A 35 -2.87 2.15 -11.65
CA ASP A 35 -2.92 1.39 -12.90
C ASP A 35 -4.15 0.47 -12.96
N ALA A 36 -4.77 0.15 -11.81
CA ALA A 36 -5.96 -0.68 -11.71
C ALA A 36 -7.25 0.09 -12.07
N GLY A 37 -7.45 0.36 -13.37
CA GLY A 37 -8.74 0.73 -13.96
C GLY A 37 -9.57 1.73 -13.13
N GLU A 38 -10.68 1.25 -12.52
CA GLU A 38 -11.63 2.08 -11.77
C GLU A 38 -11.03 2.79 -10.56
N SER A 39 -10.09 2.18 -9.82
CA SER A 39 -9.49 2.83 -8.65
C SER A 39 -8.61 4.02 -9.02
N GLY A 40 -7.97 3.97 -10.19
CA GLY A 40 -7.17 5.07 -10.72
C GLY A 40 -7.96 6.38 -10.83
N ALA A 41 -9.24 6.29 -11.20
CA ALA A 41 -10.12 7.45 -11.32
C ALA A 41 -10.45 8.12 -9.98
N PHE A 42 -10.36 7.40 -8.85
CA PHE A 42 -10.67 7.96 -7.54
C PHE A 42 -9.55 8.80 -6.94
N PHE A 43 -8.30 8.62 -7.38
CA PHE A 43 -7.18 9.46 -6.93
C PHE A 43 -7.40 10.95 -7.24
N SER A 44 -8.03 11.26 -8.37
CA SER A 44 -8.31 12.64 -8.79
C SER A 44 -9.67 13.18 -8.30
N ASN A 45 -10.56 12.31 -7.81
CA ASN A 45 -11.95 12.63 -7.50
C ASN A 45 -12.30 12.47 -6.00
N SER A 46 -11.31 12.22 -5.15
CA SER A 46 -11.47 12.07 -3.70
C SER A 46 -10.86 13.27 -2.97
N TYR A 47 -11.30 13.50 -1.74
CA TYR A 47 -10.67 14.47 -0.84
C TYR A 47 -9.27 14.00 -0.39
N GLY A 48 -9.14 12.69 -0.16
CA GLY A 48 -7.91 12.03 0.24
C GLY A 48 -8.09 10.51 0.26
N TYR A 49 -7.08 9.79 0.71
CA TYR A 49 -7.13 8.33 0.82
C TYR A 49 -6.24 7.77 1.93
N ALA A 50 -6.60 6.60 2.46
CA ALA A 50 -5.73 5.77 3.28
C ALA A 50 -5.24 4.58 2.46
N LEU A 51 -3.92 4.40 2.39
CA LEU A 51 -3.27 3.30 1.67
C LEU A 51 -2.60 2.35 2.66
N PHE A 52 -2.96 1.07 2.55
CA PHE A 52 -2.39 -0.04 3.29
C PHE A 52 -1.66 -0.96 2.31
N PRO A 53 -0.32 -0.88 2.22
CA PRO A 53 0.45 -1.69 1.28
C PRO A 53 0.27 -3.18 1.55
N THR A 54 0.18 -3.57 2.82
CA THR A 54 -0.01 -4.96 3.23
C THR A 54 -0.92 -5.05 4.46
N ILE A 55 -2.02 -5.79 4.32
CA ILE A 55 -2.86 -6.28 5.41
C ILE A 55 -2.71 -7.79 5.44
N GLY A 56 -2.22 -8.30 6.56
CA GLY A 56 -2.17 -9.74 6.83
C GLY A 56 -3.47 -10.20 7.47
N LYS A 57 -4.05 -11.28 6.96
CA LYS A 57 -5.25 -11.93 7.50
C LYS A 57 -4.96 -13.40 7.76
N ALA A 58 -5.40 -13.93 8.89
CA ALA A 58 -5.29 -15.35 9.19
C ALA A 58 -6.45 -15.84 10.07
N GLY A 59 -6.85 -17.10 9.90
CA GLY A 59 -7.88 -17.71 10.76
C GLY A 59 -8.22 -19.16 10.42
N ILE A 60 -8.81 -19.84 11.41
CA ILE A 60 -9.45 -21.17 11.30
C ILE A 60 -10.80 -21.09 12.03
N GLY A 61 -11.87 -20.78 11.31
CA GLY A 61 -13.21 -20.54 11.90
C GLY A 61 -13.38 -19.17 12.55
N ILE A 62 -12.39 -18.73 13.33
CA ILE A 62 -12.24 -17.35 13.84
C ILE A 62 -10.91 -16.82 13.31
N GLY A 63 -10.91 -15.60 12.80
CA GLY A 63 -9.73 -14.99 12.19
C GLY A 63 -9.60 -13.50 12.47
N GLY A 64 -8.39 -12.99 12.33
CA GLY A 64 -8.08 -11.58 12.45
C GLY A 64 -7.35 -11.06 11.22
N ALA A 65 -7.46 -9.76 10.97
CA ALA A 65 -6.59 -9.05 10.04
C ALA A 65 -5.93 -7.84 10.71
N HIS A 66 -4.68 -7.58 10.33
CA HIS A 66 -3.91 -6.44 10.81
C HIS A 66 -3.05 -5.87 9.68
N GLY A 67 -2.96 -4.55 9.60
CA GLY A 67 -2.06 -3.89 8.66
C GLY A 67 -1.85 -2.42 8.98
N SER A 68 -0.67 -1.91 8.64
CA SER A 68 -0.31 -0.50 8.77
C SER A 68 -0.57 0.23 7.46
N GLY A 69 -0.94 1.50 7.57
CA GLY A 69 -1.19 2.35 6.41
C GLY A 69 -0.80 3.80 6.66
N ARG A 70 -0.84 4.58 5.58
CA ARG A 70 -0.61 6.02 5.56
C ARG A 70 -1.83 6.71 4.95
N VAL A 71 -2.11 7.90 5.45
CA VAL A 71 -3.23 8.75 5.05
C VAL A 71 -2.69 9.94 4.26
N TYR A 72 -3.35 10.26 3.15
CA TYR A 72 -2.93 11.29 2.22
C TYR A 72 -4.09 12.24 1.90
N VAL A 73 -3.79 13.54 1.79
CA VAL A 73 -4.71 14.58 1.32
C VAL A 73 -3.94 15.45 0.32
N GLY A 74 -4.51 15.66 -0.87
CA GLY A 74 -3.80 16.39 -1.95
C GLY A 74 -2.48 15.72 -2.38
N GLY A 75 -2.31 14.43 -2.13
CA GLY A 75 -1.08 13.68 -2.40
C GLY A 75 0.01 13.81 -1.31
N GLU A 76 -0.20 14.64 -0.29
CA GLU A 76 0.72 14.79 0.84
C GLU A 76 0.36 13.81 1.96
N HIS A 77 1.37 13.23 2.59
CA HIS A 77 1.19 12.35 3.75
C HIS A 77 0.81 13.17 4.99
N VAL A 78 -0.36 12.91 5.56
CA VAL A 78 -0.93 13.65 6.70
C VAL A 78 -0.98 12.85 8.00
N GLY A 79 -0.79 11.53 7.95
CA GLY A 79 -0.77 10.70 9.15
C GLY A 79 -0.64 9.20 8.88
N ASN A 80 -0.33 8.45 9.93
CA ASN A 80 -0.31 6.98 9.89
C ASN A 80 -1.65 6.43 10.42
N THR A 81 -2.03 5.24 9.97
CA THR A 81 -3.24 4.54 10.41
C THR A 81 -2.99 3.04 10.51
N THR A 82 -3.89 2.31 11.16
CA THR A 82 -3.82 0.87 11.34
C THR A 82 -5.19 0.26 11.13
N MET A 83 -5.25 -0.82 10.37
CA MET A 83 -6.45 -1.62 10.17
C MET A 83 -6.40 -2.82 11.12
N ASN A 84 -7.47 -3.03 11.88
CA ASN A 84 -7.71 -4.22 12.68
C ASN A 84 -9.08 -4.77 12.34
N GLN A 85 -9.18 -6.06 12.03
CA GLN A 85 -10.45 -6.70 11.76
C GLN A 85 -10.54 -8.02 12.54
N LEU A 86 -11.70 -8.27 13.13
CA LEU A 86 -12.07 -9.59 13.64
C LEU A 86 -13.12 -10.20 12.70
N SER A 87 -12.98 -11.48 12.41
CA SER A 87 -13.85 -12.20 11.48
C SER A 87 -14.23 -13.57 12.04
N ILE A 88 -15.48 -13.98 11.80
CA ILE A 88 -16.01 -15.31 12.15
C ILE A 88 -16.58 -15.92 10.86
N GLY A 89 -16.13 -17.11 10.49
CA GLY A 89 -16.59 -17.80 9.28
C GLY A 89 -15.61 -18.86 8.79
N LEU A 90 -15.89 -19.46 7.63
CA LEU A 90 -15.03 -20.45 6.98
C LEU A 90 -13.77 -19.77 6.38
N GLN A 91 -12.97 -19.11 7.22
CA GLN A 91 -11.58 -18.80 6.91
C GLN A 91 -10.75 -20.02 7.33
N LEU A 92 -10.00 -20.59 6.40
CA LEU A 92 -8.94 -21.55 6.67
C LEU A 92 -7.68 -21.07 5.94
N GLY A 93 -6.71 -20.56 6.69
CA GLY A 93 -5.39 -20.19 6.15
C GLY A 93 -4.99 -18.75 6.44
N GLY A 94 -3.95 -18.32 5.73
CA GLY A 94 -3.39 -16.98 5.78
C GLY A 94 -3.41 -16.32 4.40
N GLN A 95 -3.69 -15.02 4.37
CA GLN A 95 -3.73 -14.20 3.16
C GLN A 95 -3.06 -12.85 3.45
N ALA A 96 -2.45 -12.26 2.43
CA ALA A 96 -1.96 -10.89 2.47
C ALA A 96 -2.50 -10.15 1.25
N TYR A 97 -2.95 -8.92 1.44
CA TYR A 97 -3.49 -8.08 0.36
C TYR A 97 -3.23 -6.60 0.64
N SER A 98 -3.22 -5.80 -0.42
CA SER A 98 -3.17 -4.34 -0.32
C SER A 98 -4.59 -3.77 -0.31
N GLN A 99 -4.81 -2.66 0.39
CA GLN A 99 -6.10 -1.98 0.44
C GLN A 99 -5.92 -0.46 0.31
N ILE A 100 -6.82 0.19 -0.41
CA ILE A 100 -6.96 1.64 -0.44
C ILE A 100 -8.39 2.03 -0.08
N ILE A 101 -8.54 3.10 0.71
CA ILE A 101 -9.83 3.67 1.10
C ILE A 101 -9.82 5.12 0.62
N PHE A 102 -10.73 5.46 -0.31
CA PHE A 102 -10.89 6.84 -0.78
C PHE A 102 -11.94 7.58 0.05
N PHE A 103 -11.64 8.79 0.47
CA PHE A 103 -12.58 9.67 1.16
C PHE A 103 -13.29 10.54 0.14
N GLN A 104 -14.62 10.37 0.03
CA GLN A 104 -15.41 11.09 -0.96
C GLN A 104 -15.36 12.61 -0.74
N ASP A 105 -15.45 13.04 0.52
CA ASP A 105 -15.48 14.43 0.92
C ASP A 105 -14.71 14.64 2.24
N GLN A 106 -14.60 15.89 2.68
CA GLN A 106 -13.93 16.25 3.92
C GLN A 106 -14.57 15.57 5.13
N ARG A 107 -15.90 15.42 5.17
CA ARG A 107 -16.60 14.77 6.28
C ARG A 107 -16.19 13.30 6.39
N ALA A 108 -16.08 12.58 5.28
CA ALA A 108 -15.61 11.18 5.30
C ALA A 108 -14.17 11.06 5.82
N PHE A 109 -13.30 12.03 5.50
CA PHE A 109 -11.95 12.10 6.04
C PHE A 109 -11.95 12.44 7.54
N ASP A 110 -12.75 13.40 7.96
CA ASP A 110 -12.88 13.80 9.37
C ASP A 110 -13.42 12.63 10.20
N ASP A 111 -14.44 11.93 9.71
CA ASP A 111 -15.01 10.74 10.35
C ASP A 111 -13.93 9.65 10.52
N PHE A 112 -13.15 9.39 9.45
CA PHE A 112 -12.05 8.42 9.49
C PHE A 112 -10.95 8.81 10.48
N SER A 113 -10.60 10.10 10.55
CA SER A 113 -9.48 10.62 11.35
C SER A 113 -9.86 10.96 12.79
N SER A 114 -11.15 11.03 13.12
CA SER A 114 -11.65 11.38 14.45
C SER A 114 -11.36 10.34 15.54
N GLY A 115 -10.95 9.12 15.18
CA GLY A 115 -10.59 8.08 16.14
C GLY A 115 -10.65 6.67 15.54
N ASN A 116 -11.45 5.79 16.14
CA ASN A 116 -11.64 4.42 15.67
C ASN A 116 -12.77 4.37 14.63
N PHE A 117 -12.41 4.44 13.35
CA PHE A 117 -13.36 4.23 12.27
C PHE A 117 -13.70 2.74 12.14
N GLU A 118 -15.00 2.41 12.10
CA GLU A 118 -15.50 1.06 11.86
C GLU A 118 -16.47 1.07 10.68
N PHE A 119 -16.29 0.15 9.75
CA PHE A 119 -17.29 -0.12 8.72
C PHE A 119 -18.50 -0.77 9.39
N SER A 120 -19.68 -0.12 9.33
CA SER A 120 -20.95 -0.62 9.85
C SER A 120 -21.88 -1.10 8.75
#